data_AF-A0A8G0LLP9-F1
#
_entry.id   AF-A0A8G0LLP9-F1
#
_cell.length_a   1.000
_cell.length_b   1.000
_cell.length_c   1.000
_cell.angle_alpha   90.00
_cell.angle_beta   90.00
_cell.angle_gamma   90.00
#
_symmetry.space_group_name_H-M   'P 1'
#
loop_
_entity.id
_entity.type
_entity.pdbx_description
1 polymer ?
#
loop_
_entity_poly.entity_id
_entity_poly.type
_entity_poly.pdbx_seq_one_letter_code
_entity_poly.pdbx_strand_id
1 'polypeptide(L)'
;MAGVDKLHERGIKGKGVKIGIIDTGVDYLHPSLGGGFGPGYKISFGYDLVGDNYTGINTPVPDDDPLVTCAVGGHGTHVAGIIGMTDAQNQGFGLVGVAPEATIGM
;
A
#
# COMPACT_ATOMS: atom_id res chain seq x y z
N MET A 1 17.80 -14.87 3.27
CA MET A 1 16.37 -14.56 3.07
C MET A 1 15.59 -14.89 4.35
N ALA A 2 14.46 -14.22 4.58
CA ALA A 2 13.72 -14.21 5.85
C ALA A 2 12.80 -15.44 6.11
N GLY A 3 12.67 -16.37 5.16
CA GLY A 3 11.86 -17.59 5.33
C GLY A 3 10.34 -17.38 5.23
N VAL A 4 9.90 -16.27 4.60
CA VAL A 4 8.48 -15.90 4.42
C VAL A 4 7.71 -16.93 3.60
N ASP A 5 8.38 -17.57 2.64
CA ASP A 5 7.88 -18.69 1.83
C ASP A 5 7.28 -19.81 2.70
N LYS A 6 7.98 -20.21 3.76
CA LYS A 6 7.53 -21.27 4.68
C LYS A 6 6.26 -20.89 5.45
N LEU A 7 6.03 -19.60 5.70
CA LEU A 7 4.81 -19.11 6.35
C LEU A 7 3.66 -19.04 5.34
N HIS A 8 3.94 -18.60 4.11
CA HIS A 8 2.96 -18.59 3.03
C HIS A 8 2.44 -20.00 2.68
N GLU A 9 3.32 -21.01 2.66
CA GLU A 9 2.95 -22.43 2.48
C GLU A 9 2.02 -22.94 3.58
N ARG A 10 2.14 -22.40 4.79
CA ARG A 10 1.25 -22.70 5.93
C ARG A 10 -0.04 -21.86 5.93
N GLY A 11 -0.26 -21.05 4.90
CA GLY A 11 -1.42 -20.15 4.80
C GLY A 11 -1.34 -18.90 5.68
N ILE A 12 -0.18 -18.61 6.28
CA ILE A 12 0.01 -17.42 7.11
C ILE A 12 0.43 -16.27 6.20
N LYS A 13 -0.56 -15.48 5.77
CA LYS A 13 -0.41 -14.41 4.76
C LYS A 13 -0.91 -13.04 5.22
N GLY A 14 -1.23 -12.89 6.52
CA GLY A 14 -1.69 -11.63 7.10
C GLY A 14 -3.21 -11.40 7.09
N LYS A 15 -4.01 -12.42 6.75
CA LYS A 15 -5.48 -12.32 6.74
C LYS A 15 -6.03 -11.83 8.09
N GLY A 16 -6.90 -10.83 8.03
CA GLY A 16 -7.54 -10.24 9.21
C GLY A 16 -6.68 -9.21 9.96
N VAL A 17 -5.43 -9.00 9.54
CA VAL A 17 -4.56 -7.95 10.10
C VAL A 17 -4.75 -6.66 9.32
N LYS A 18 -4.82 -5.54 10.05
CA LYS A 18 -4.74 -4.18 9.48
C LYS A 18 -3.33 -3.63 9.71
N ILE A 19 -2.74 -3.06 8.66
CA ILE A 19 -1.42 -2.42 8.69
C ILE A 19 -1.61 -0.96 8.28
N GLY A 20 -1.29 -0.03 9.19
CA GLY A 20 -1.23 1.40 8.87
C GLY A 20 0.21 1.79 8.54
N ILE A 21 0.40 2.54 7.46
CA ILE A 21 1.68 3.04 7.01
C ILE A 21 1.65 4.56 7.13
N ILE A 22 2.71 5.17 7.66
CA ILE A 22 2.87 6.63 7.65
C ILE A 22 4.02 6.93 6.70
N ASP A 23 3.69 7.40 5.50
CA ASP A 23 4.64 7.61 4.41
C ASP A 23 4.12 8.72 3.46
N THR A 24 4.64 8.82 2.25
CA THR A 24 4.35 9.87 1.26
C THR A 24 3.00 9.73 0.54
N GLY A 25 2.11 8.84 0.98
CA GLY A 25 0.92 8.43 0.24
C GLY A 25 1.12 7.13 -0.55
N VAL A 26 0.08 6.70 -1.27
CA VAL A 26 0.07 5.45 -2.02
C VAL A 26 -0.67 5.58 -3.35
N ASP A 27 -0.08 5.04 -4.41
CA ASP A 27 -0.79 4.79 -5.67
C ASP A 27 -1.62 3.50 -5.53
N TYR A 28 -2.80 3.61 -4.92
CA TYR A 28 -3.71 2.49 -4.77
C TYR A 28 -4.33 2.04 -6.09
N LEU A 29 -4.20 2.81 -7.18
CA LEU A 29 -4.68 2.43 -8.51
C LEU A 29 -3.74 1.41 -9.15
N HIS A 30 -2.53 1.21 -8.61
CA HIS A 30 -1.62 0.19 -9.07
C HIS A 30 -2.27 -1.21 -8.98
N PRO A 31 -2.29 -2.03 -10.06
CA PRO A 31 -2.98 -3.32 -10.07
C PRO A 31 -2.53 -4.27 -8.96
N SER A 32 -1.22 -4.28 -8.65
CA SER A 32 -0.67 -5.09 -7.57
C SER A 32 -1.09 -4.64 -6.16
N LEU A 33 -1.66 -3.44 -6.02
CA LEU A 33 -2.21 -2.88 -4.78
C LEU A 33 -3.74 -2.82 -4.82
N GLY A 34 -4.38 -3.65 -5.66
CA GLY A 34 -5.83 -3.85 -5.66
C GLY A 34 -6.61 -2.93 -6.60
N GLY A 35 -5.98 -1.93 -7.21
CA GLY A 35 -6.60 -1.11 -8.26
C GLY A 35 -7.75 -0.22 -7.78
N GLY A 36 -7.72 0.21 -6.52
CA GLY A 36 -8.73 1.11 -5.96
C GLY A 36 -8.56 1.33 -4.47
N PHE A 37 -9.40 2.21 -3.92
CA PHE A 37 -9.35 2.69 -2.53
C PHE A 37 -10.67 2.48 -1.80
N GLY A 38 -10.57 2.15 -0.51
CA GLY A 38 -11.71 2.05 0.39
C GLY A 38 -12.17 0.61 0.66
N PRO A 39 -13.34 0.43 1.29
CA PRO A 39 -13.82 -0.87 1.72
C PRO A 39 -13.85 -1.90 0.60
N GLY A 40 -13.15 -3.03 0.79
CA GLY A 40 -13.05 -4.12 -0.18
C GLY A 40 -11.81 -4.09 -1.06
N TYR A 41 -11.07 -2.97 -1.10
CA TYR A 41 -9.77 -2.87 -1.77
C TYR A 41 -8.61 -3.24 -0.85
N LYS A 42 -7.41 -3.47 -1.41
CA LYS A 42 -6.20 -3.76 -0.63
C LYS A 42 -5.79 -2.57 0.24
N ILE A 43 -5.81 -1.35 -0.34
CA ILE A 43 -5.72 -0.10 0.41
C ILE A 43 -7.16 0.27 0.84
N SER A 44 -7.55 -0.13 2.05
CA SER A 44 -8.95 -0.03 2.49
C SER A 44 -9.29 1.21 3.31
N PHE A 45 -8.28 1.93 3.78
CA PHE A 45 -8.41 3.13 4.61
C PHE A 45 -7.18 4.00 4.43
N GLY A 46 -7.27 5.28 4.76
CA GLY A 46 -6.15 6.19 4.65
C GLY A 46 -6.56 7.64 4.82
N TYR A 47 -5.56 8.52 4.91
CA TYR A 47 -5.74 9.96 5.09
C TYR A 47 -4.49 10.73 4.67
N ASP A 48 -4.65 11.78 3.87
CA ASP A 48 -3.57 12.73 3.63
C ASP A 48 -3.56 13.79 4.73
N LEU A 49 -2.52 13.73 5.57
CA LEU A 49 -2.34 14.63 6.70
C LEU A 49 -1.88 16.04 6.31
N VAL A 50 -1.35 16.22 5.10
CA VAL A 50 -0.65 17.46 4.73
C VAL A 50 -1.02 18.03 3.37
N GLY A 51 -1.61 17.25 2.48
CA GLY A 51 -1.97 17.63 1.13
C GLY A 51 -0.86 17.36 0.13
N ASP A 52 -1.25 17.02 -1.10
CA ASP A 52 -0.38 16.79 -2.26
C ASP A 52 0.67 17.88 -2.53
N ASN A 53 0.37 19.12 -2.17
CA ASN A 53 1.24 20.29 -2.40
C ASN A 53 2.10 20.64 -1.18
N TYR A 54 2.18 19.78 -0.17
CA TYR A 54 2.99 20.03 1.00
C TYR A 54 4.49 19.93 0.70
N THR A 55 5.21 20.97 1.07
CA THR A 55 6.66 21.13 0.85
C THR A 55 7.47 20.98 2.14
N GLY A 56 6.81 20.67 3.26
CA GLY A 56 7.42 20.68 4.59
C GLY A 56 7.38 22.03 5.30
N ILE A 57 6.99 23.11 4.59
CA ILE A 57 7.06 24.49 5.09
C ILE A 57 5.75 25.26 4.90
N ASN A 58 5.00 25.00 3.83
CA ASN A 58 3.69 25.64 3.60
C ASN A 58 2.62 25.10 4.55
N THR A 59 1.49 25.79 4.65
CA THR A 59 0.37 25.34 5.47
C THR A 59 -0.17 23.99 4.95
N PRO A 60 -0.31 22.98 5.81
CA PRO A 60 -0.97 21.71 5.48
C PRO A 60 -2.41 21.91 4.98
N VAL A 61 -2.81 21.14 3.97
CA VAL A 61 -4.18 21.07 3.45
C VAL A 61 -4.60 19.60 3.41
N PRO A 62 -5.05 19.05 4.55
CA PRO A 62 -5.35 17.62 4.66
C PRO A 62 -6.68 17.25 3.99
N ASP A 63 -6.78 15.99 3.57
CA ASP A 63 -8.00 15.39 3.03
C ASP A 63 -8.03 13.85 3.22
N ASP A 64 -9.14 13.23 2.84
CA ASP A 64 -9.39 11.80 3.05
C ASP A 64 -8.78 10.89 1.94
N ASP A 65 -8.04 11.44 0.99
CA ASP A 65 -7.49 10.72 -0.17
C ASP A 65 -5.96 10.58 -0.08
N PRO A 66 -5.43 9.37 0.23
CA PRO A 66 -3.98 9.16 0.32
C PRO A 66 -3.31 8.96 -1.04
N LEU A 67 -4.00 9.22 -2.16
CA LEU A 67 -3.49 8.99 -3.50
C LEU A 67 -2.26 9.84 -3.79
N VAL A 68 -1.15 9.20 -4.17
CA VAL A 68 0.01 9.91 -4.71
C VAL A 68 0.44 9.30 -6.04
N THR A 69 0.41 10.11 -7.11
CA THR A 69 0.77 9.67 -8.48
C THR A 69 2.01 10.36 -9.02
N CYS A 70 2.58 11.31 -8.28
CA CYS A 70 3.74 12.05 -8.72
C CYS A 70 5.03 11.20 -8.59
N ALA A 71 6.00 11.45 -9.47
CA ALA A 71 7.26 10.70 -9.51
C ALA A 71 8.08 10.78 -8.20
N VAL A 72 7.85 11.81 -7.39
CA VAL A 72 8.52 12.02 -6.09
C VAL A 72 7.75 11.39 -4.90
N GLY A 73 6.50 10.98 -5.10
CA GLY A 73 5.63 10.42 -4.06
C GLY A 73 5.59 8.89 -4.01
N GLY A 74 6.32 8.19 -4.88
CA GLY A 74 6.26 6.73 -4.99
C GLY A 74 6.87 5.94 -3.81
N HIS A 75 7.43 6.59 -2.79
CA HIS A 75 8.08 5.91 -1.67
C HIS A 75 7.07 5.05 -0.88
N GLY A 76 5.94 5.63 -0.47
CA GLY A 76 4.89 4.89 0.23
C GLY A 76 4.25 3.77 -0.60
N THR A 77 4.08 3.98 -1.92
CA THR A 77 3.67 2.91 -2.85
C THR A 77 4.65 1.75 -2.85
N HIS A 78 5.96 2.02 -2.89
CA HIS A 78 6.98 0.99 -2.86
C HIS A 78 7.00 0.23 -1.51
N VAL A 79 6.84 0.94 -0.39
CA VAL A 79 6.72 0.35 0.95
C VAL A 79 5.48 -0.54 1.05
N ALA A 80 4.32 -0.05 0.60
CA ALA A 80 3.07 -0.84 0.52
C ALA A 80 3.26 -2.10 -0.35
N GLY A 81 4.04 -1.97 -1.42
CA GLY A 81 4.50 -3.06 -2.27
C GLY A 81 5.17 -4.19 -1.49
N ILE A 82 6.24 -3.86 -0.79
CA ILE A 82 7.01 -4.80 0.06
C ILE A 82 6.10 -5.50 1.07
N ILE A 83 5.15 -4.76 1.64
CA ILE A 83 4.27 -5.27 2.69
C ILE A 83 3.25 -6.24 2.12
N GLY A 84 2.49 -5.89 1.09
CA GLY A 84 1.29 -6.67 0.77
C GLY A 84 0.80 -6.60 -0.66
N MET A 85 1.67 -6.28 -1.62
CA MET A 85 1.26 -6.41 -3.02
C MET A 85 0.99 -7.85 -3.40
N THR A 86 0.13 -8.02 -4.39
CA THR A 86 -0.20 -9.29 -5.01
C THR A 86 0.16 -9.26 -6.50
N ASP A 87 0.53 -10.40 -7.06
CA ASP A 87 0.65 -10.53 -8.52
C ASP A 87 -0.74 -10.73 -9.13
N ALA A 88 -1.39 -9.63 -9.48
CA ALA A 88 -2.67 -9.68 -10.17
C ALA A 88 -2.47 -10.31 -11.56
N GLN A 89 -3.15 -11.42 -11.83
CA GLN A 89 -3.30 -12.02 -13.17
C GLN A 89 -1.98 -12.43 -13.85
N ASN A 90 -0.91 -12.74 -13.10
CA ASN A 90 0.44 -12.96 -13.63
C ASN A 90 0.91 -11.80 -14.56
N GLN A 91 0.40 -10.59 -14.33
CA GLN A 91 0.80 -9.39 -15.07
C GLN A 91 2.11 -8.82 -14.50
N GLY A 92 2.49 -9.21 -13.28
CA GLY A 92 3.73 -8.83 -12.64
C GLY A 92 4.88 -9.83 -12.87
N PHE A 93 5.93 -9.66 -12.07
CA PHE A 93 7.13 -10.51 -12.09
C PHE A 93 7.06 -11.68 -11.09
N GLY A 94 5.86 -12.16 -10.71
CA GLY A 94 5.69 -13.17 -9.66
C GLY A 94 5.98 -12.66 -8.25
N LEU A 95 6.04 -11.33 -8.08
CA LEU A 95 6.40 -10.70 -6.82
C LEU A 95 5.18 -10.58 -5.91
N VAL A 96 5.35 -10.98 -4.65
CA VAL A 96 4.32 -10.94 -3.62
C VAL A 96 4.91 -10.32 -2.36
N GLY A 97 4.13 -9.46 -1.70
CA GLY A 97 4.53 -8.86 -0.42
C GLY A 97 4.59 -9.89 0.71
N VAL A 98 5.07 -9.47 1.87
CA VAL A 98 5.19 -10.36 3.06
C VAL A 98 3.82 -10.80 3.58
N ALA A 99 2.83 -9.90 3.58
CA ALA A 99 1.49 -10.08 4.11
C ALA A 99 0.42 -9.75 3.04
N PRO A 100 0.34 -10.53 1.95
CA PRO A 100 -0.50 -10.22 0.79
C PRO A 100 -2.01 -10.29 1.08
N GLU A 101 -2.44 -10.88 2.19
CA GLU A 101 -3.85 -10.96 2.61
C GLU A 101 -4.21 -9.94 3.71
N ALA A 102 -3.27 -9.08 4.11
CA ALA A 102 -3.55 -7.99 5.04
C ALA A 102 -4.36 -6.88 4.36
N THR A 103 -5.09 -6.13 5.19
CA THR A 103 -5.70 -4.85 4.83
C THR A 103 -4.70 -3.74 5.13
N ILE A 104 -4.35 -2.95 4.13
CA ILE A 104 -3.39 -1.86 4.28
C ILE A 104 -4.16 -0.53 4.32
N GLY A 105 -3.64 0.41 5.08
CA GLY A 105 -4.00 1.81 4.93
C GLY A 105 -2.79 2.71 5.01
N MET A 106 -2.97 3.91 4.47
CA MET A 106 -1.96 4.95 4.36
C MET A 106 -2.53 6.22 4.97
#